data_AF-A0A2V6F7S2-F1
#
_entry.id   AF-A0A2V6F7S2-F1
#
_cell.length_a   1.000
_cell.length_b   1.000
_cell.length_c   1.000
_cell.angle_alpha   90.00
_cell.angle_beta   90.00
_cell.angle_gamma   90.00
#
_symmetry.space_group_name_H-M   'P 1'
#
loop_
_entity.id
_entity.type
_entity.pdbx_description
1 polymer ?
#
loop_
_entity_poly.entity_id
_entity_poly.type
_entity_poly.pdbx_seq_one_letter_code
_entity_poly.pdbx_strand_id
1 'polypeptide(L)'
;MLLATVSAGSARSQVVDVTATLDTKTVSVGQSSTLRVFARVVPAQQANADRIFSWYVDVLNTNGSVAIADYAAMQKSASDKDPSTSLTGTQEGANRRGVYDTFLNLPGAGISAPVELMAIPVKGVKAGQTLFRIQAGTGAGLSSDFLVAPSGGGAPLTGGNYSFAEAVLTVNAATSNIVVSISVTNAAAGAKGVALNFPVSAGFNFTAQYSDQLAGAASWQPLPGAPHNSGTAFDLTSAGRRFYRVAISPAN
;
A
#
# COMPACT_ATOMS: atom_id res chain seq x y z
N MET A 1 49.53 -17.14 31.97
CA MET A 1 48.78 -16.73 30.77
C MET A 1 47.44 -17.46 30.81
N LEU A 2 46.40 -16.77 31.27
CA LEU A 2 45.08 -17.35 31.52
C LEU A 2 44.29 -17.35 30.21
N LEU A 3 43.99 -18.52 29.63
CA LEU A 3 43.11 -18.63 28.47
C LEU A 3 41.67 -18.37 28.93
N ALA A 4 41.12 -17.22 28.58
CA ALA A 4 39.69 -16.97 28.69
C ALA A 4 38.98 -17.69 27.53
N THR A 5 38.26 -18.76 27.85
CA THR A 5 37.25 -19.34 26.95
C THR A 5 36.13 -18.32 26.80
N VAL A 6 36.14 -17.60 25.67
CA VAL A 6 35.01 -16.78 25.26
C VAL A 6 33.90 -17.75 24.91
N SER A 7 32.85 -17.80 25.73
CA SER A 7 31.61 -18.49 25.36
C SER A 7 31.06 -17.79 24.13
N ALA A 8 31.11 -18.46 22.98
CA ALA A 8 30.36 -18.04 21.81
C ALA A 8 28.88 -18.04 22.21
N GLY A 9 28.32 -16.85 22.49
CA GLY A 9 26.88 -16.70 22.64
C GLY A 9 26.25 -17.27 21.37
N SER A 10 25.38 -18.27 21.53
CA SER A 10 24.70 -18.90 20.41
C SER A 10 24.08 -17.81 19.55
N ALA A 11 24.60 -17.61 18.33
CA ALA A 11 23.86 -16.95 17.29
C ALA A 11 22.53 -17.70 17.21
N ARG A 12 21.43 -17.06 17.62
CA ARG A 12 20.09 -17.65 17.48
C ARG A 12 19.93 -17.94 15.99
N SER A 13 19.99 -19.22 15.63
CA SER A 13 19.86 -19.68 14.25
C SER A 13 18.52 -19.20 13.75
N GLN A 14 18.49 -18.21 12.86
CA GLN A 14 17.25 -17.79 12.21
C GLN A 14 16.75 -18.97 11.38
N VAL A 15 15.55 -19.46 11.68
CA VAL A 15 15.01 -20.69 11.08
C VAL A 15 13.88 -20.44 10.11
N VAL A 16 13.39 -19.21 10.01
CA VAL A 16 12.36 -18.79 9.04
C VAL A 16 12.86 -17.60 8.23
N ASP A 17 12.87 -17.71 6.91
CA ASP A 17 13.01 -16.56 6.01
C ASP A 17 11.66 -15.85 5.87
N VAL A 18 11.65 -14.54 6.08
CA VAL A 18 10.48 -13.67 5.90
C VAL A 18 10.68 -12.79 4.67
N THR A 19 9.66 -12.73 3.83
CA THR A 19 9.67 -11.89 2.62
C THR A 19 8.42 -11.02 2.57
N ALA A 20 8.59 -9.83 2.00
CA ALA A 20 7.50 -8.90 1.74
C ALA A 20 7.47 -8.54 0.26
N THR A 21 6.29 -8.50 -0.33
CA THR A 21 6.10 -8.09 -1.73
C THR A 21 4.82 -7.28 -1.88
N LEU A 22 4.73 -6.54 -2.98
CA LEU A 22 3.52 -5.88 -3.40
C LEU A 22 3.03 -6.54 -4.69
N ASP A 23 1.71 -6.73 -4.82
CA ASP A 23 1.10 -7.21 -6.07
C ASP A 23 1.53 -6.34 -7.26
N THR A 24 1.56 -5.02 -7.05
CA THR A 24 2.16 -4.05 -7.95
C THR A 24 3.05 -3.07 -7.17
N LYS A 25 4.28 -2.85 -7.64
CA LYS A 25 5.27 -1.95 -7.00
C LYS A 25 5.12 -0.49 -7.40
N THR A 26 4.28 -0.21 -8.39
CA THR A 26 4.02 1.12 -8.90
C THR A 26 2.53 1.31 -9.08
N VAL A 27 1.98 2.37 -8.48
CA VAL A 27 0.58 2.77 -8.60
C VAL A 27 0.49 4.27 -8.87
N SER A 28 -0.65 4.75 -9.37
CA SER A 28 -0.93 6.20 -9.38
C SER A 28 -1.67 6.61 -8.11
N VAL A 29 -1.67 7.91 -7.76
CA VAL A 29 -2.54 8.42 -6.69
C VAL A 29 -3.98 7.95 -6.90
N GLY A 30 -4.60 7.45 -5.84
CA GLY A 30 -5.96 6.89 -5.82
C GLY A 30 -6.04 5.39 -6.14
N GLN A 31 -5.01 4.80 -6.75
CA GLN A 31 -4.95 3.37 -7.05
C GLN A 31 -4.40 2.56 -5.86
N SER A 32 -4.66 1.25 -5.89
CA SER A 32 -4.31 0.34 -4.81
C SER A 32 -3.37 -0.78 -5.27
N SER A 33 -2.68 -1.37 -4.30
CA SER A 33 -1.89 -2.59 -4.39
C SER A 33 -2.18 -3.43 -3.14
N THR A 34 -1.60 -4.63 -3.04
CA THR A 34 -1.68 -5.45 -1.82
C THR A 34 -0.27 -5.76 -1.36
N LEU A 35 0.04 -5.42 -0.10
CA LEU A 35 1.24 -5.89 0.57
C LEU A 35 1.01 -7.33 1.03
N ARG A 36 1.85 -8.26 0.59
CA ARG A 36 1.83 -9.67 1.00
C ARG A 36 3.10 -10.00 1.76
N VAL A 37 2.93 -10.71 2.88
CA VAL A 37 4.03 -11.15 3.73
C VAL A 37 4.03 -12.67 3.75
N PHE A 38 5.18 -13.25 3.43
CA PHE A 38 5.37 -14.70 3.42
C PHE A 38 6.45 -15.12 4.40
N ALA A 39 6.35 -16.37 4.84
CA ALA A 39 7.35 -17.03 5.66
C ALA A 39 7.69 -18.41 5.11
N ARG A 40 8.94 -18.82 5.21
CA ARG A 40 9.39 -20.17 4.85
C ARG A 40 10.48 -20.63 5.80
N VAL A 41 10.42 -21.87 6.27
CA VAL A 41 11.54 -22.47 7.01
C VAL A 41 12.77 -22.50 6.10
N VAL A 42 13.90 -22.02 6.62
CA VAL A 42 15.16 -21.94 5.87
C VAL A 42 15.55 -23.32 5.33
N PRO A 43 16.11 -23.44 4.11
CA PRO A 43 16.40 -24.73 3.47
C PRO A 43 17.15 -25.74 4.37
N ALA A 44 18.11 -25.25 5.16
CA ALA A 44 18.92 -26.08 6.05
C ALA A 44 18.13 -26.73 7.21
N GLN A 45 16.94 -26.24 7.54
CA GLN A 45 16.11 -26.75 8.65
C GLN A 45 14.87 -27.52 8.18
N GLN A 46 14.59 -27.56 6.87
CA GLN A 46 13.33 -28.12 6.35
C GLN A 46 13.16 -29.62 6.66
N ALA A 47 14.24 -30.41 6.65
CA ALA A 47 14.18 -31.83 6.99
C ALA A 47 13.90 -32.08 8.49
N ASN A 48 14.20 -31.08 9.34
CA ASN A 48 14.08 -31.15 10.80
C ASN A 48 12.82 -30.43 11.31
N ALA A 49 11.93 -29.98 10.42
CA ALA A 49 10.77 -29.16 10.76
C ALA A 49 9.48 -29.77 10.19
N ASP A 50 8.41 -29.74 10.98
CA ASP A 50 7.07 -30.17 10.58
C ASP A 50 6.25 -29.00 10.00
N ARG A 51 6.26 -27.84 10.69
CA ARG A 51 5.56 -26.62 10.26
C ARG A 51 6.06 -25.40 11.02
N ILE A 52 5.89 -24.23 10.43
CA ILE A 52 5.80 -22.99 11.22
C ILE A 52 4.55 -23.10 12.08
N PHE A 53 4.69 -23.02 13.40
CA PHE A 53 3.60 -23.19 14.37
C PHE A 53 2.94 -21.86 14.71
N SER A 54 3.74 -20.83 15.00
CA SER A 54 3.26 -19.49 15.32
C SER A 54 4.21 -18.43 14.79
N TRP A 55 3.67 -17.24 14.57
CA TRP A 55 4.42 -16.09 14.08
C TRP A 55 3.95 -14.80 14.74
N TYR A 56 4.86 -13.83 14.84
CA TYR A 56 4.67 -12.58 15.53
C TYR A 56 5.57 -11.49 14.94
N VAL A 57 4.96 -10.51 14.27
CA VAL A 57 5.68 -9.50 13.49
C VAL A 57 5.09 -8.11 13.63
N ASP A 58 5.90 -7.09 13.35
CA ASP A 58 5.46 -5.73 13.12
C ASP A 58 5.45 -5.42 11.62
N VAL A 59 4.56 -4.53 11.19
CA VAL A 59 4.51 -3.95 9.84
C VAL A 59 4.79 -2.46 9.95
N LEU A 60 5.92 -2.01 9.41
CA LEU A 60 6.31 -0.60 9.41
C LEU A 60 6.05 0.03 8.04
N ASN A 61 5.59 1.28 8.05
CA ASN A 61 5.41 2.10 6.86
C ASN A 61 6.18 3.40 7.06
N THR A 62 7.26 3.58 6.29
CA THR A 62 8.15 4.74 6.47
C THR A 62 7.51 6.06 6.06
N ASN A 63 6.43 6.05 5.27
CA ASN A 63 5.76 7.25 4.81
C ASN A 63 4.26 7.04 4.58
N GLY A 64 3.49 7.07 5.68
CA GLY A 64 2.02 6.98 5.64
C GLY A 64 1.32 8.11 4.88
N SER A 65 2.01 9.22 4.61
CA SER A 65 1.47 10.32 3.80
C SER A 65 1.49 10.05 2.29
N VAL A 66 2.28 9.07 1.84
CA VAL A 66 2.38 8.64 0.42
C VAL A 66 1.43 7.47 0.15
N ALA A 67 1.38 6.49 1.05
CA ALA A 67 0.46 5.37 0.93
C ALA A 67 -0.04 4.89 2.30
N ILE A 68 -1.32 4.56 2.35
CA ILE A 68 -2.01 4.10 3.57
C ILE A 68 -2.27 2.60 3.45
N ALA A 69 -1.85 1.84 4.45
CA ALA A 69 -2.17 0.43 4.60
C ALA A 69 -3.51 0.29 5.36
N ASP A 70 -4.47 -0.42 4.77
CA ASP A 70 -5.75 -0.70 5.39
C ASP A 70 -5.65 -1.95 6.26
N TYR A 71 -5.24 -1.72 7.51
CA TYR A 71 -5.11 -2.79 8.49
C TYR A 71 -6.46 -3.35 8.96
N ALA A 72 -7.58 -2.63 8.78
CA ALA A 72 -8.90 -3.15 9.11
C ALA A 72 -9.34 -4.22 8.09
N ALA A 73 -8.91 -4.07 6.84
CA ALA A 73 -9.09 -5.05 5.76
C ALA A 73 -7.96 -6.10 5.68
N MET A 74 -7.02 -6.13 6.64
CA MET A 74 -5.93 -7.11 6.66
C MET A 74 -6.48 -8.54 6.76
N GLN A 75 -5.99 -9.41 5.88
CA GLN A 75 -6.32 -10.83 5.86
C GLN A 75 -5.14 -11.65 6.34
N LYS A 76 -5.38 -12.63 7.21
CA LYS A 76 -4.40 -13.65 7.63
C LYS A 76 -4.75 -14.98 6.96
N SER A 77 -4.58 -15.04 5.64
CA SER A 77 -5.27 -15.98 4.74
C SER A 77 -5.09 -17.45 5.10
N ALA A 78 -3.88 -17.84 5.53
CA ALA A 78 -3.55 -19.23 5.84
C ALA A 78 -3.57 -19.55 7.35
N SER A 79 -3.77 -18.55 8.21
CA SER A 79 -3.70 -18.72 9.67
C SER A 79 -5.04 -19.12 10.28
N ASP A 80 -4.99 -19.67 11.50
CA ASP A 80 -6.16 -20.18 12.20
C ASP A 80 -7.15 -19.08 12.61
N LYS A 81 -6.66 -17.85 12.84
CA LYS A 81 -7.47 -16.68 13.26
C LYS A 81 -8.24 -16.90 14.57
N ASP A 82 -7.70 -17.73 15.47
CA ASP A 82 -8.30 -17.98 16.78
C ASP A 82 -8.17 -16.73 17.68
N PRO A 83 -9.27 -16.16 18.20
CA PRO A 83 -9.22 -14.95 19.03
C PRO A 83 -8.33 -15.06 20.28
N SER A 84 -8.06 -16.27 20.77
CA SER A 84 -7.20 -16.51 21.93
C SER A 84 -5.71 -16.56 21.60
N THR A 85 -5.36 -16.88 20.35
CA THR A 85 -3.96 -17.03 19.89
C THR A 85 -3.63 -16.17 18.67
N SER A 86 -4.48 -15.19 18.36
CA SER A 86 -4.30 -14.33 17.20
C SER A 86 -4.66 -12.87 17.53
N LEU A 87 -3.84 -11.93 17.04
CA LEU A 87 -4.11 -10.49 17.18
C LEU A 87 -3.80 -9.78 15.85
N THR A 88 -4.62 -8.79 15.51
CA THR A 88 -4.39 -7.93 14.33
C THR A 88 -3.38 -6.82 14.59
N GLY A 89 -2.84 -6.73 15.80
CA GLY A 89 -1.89 -5.71 16.24
C GLY A 89 -2.51 -4.36 16.56
N THR A 90 -1.70 -3.50 17.17
CA THR A 90 -2.06 -2.13 17.57
C THR A 90 -1.56 -1.11 16.56
N GLN A 91 -2.39 -0.14 16.21
CA GLN A 91 -2.00 0.93 15.29
C GLN A 91 -1.11 1.94 16.00
N GLU A 92 0.02 2.29 15.38
CA GLU A 92 0.94 3.31 15.86
C GLU A 92 1.33 4.21 14.68
N GLY A 93 0.58 5.30 14.49
CA GLY A 93 0.69 6.14 13.30
C GLY A 93 0.41 5.33 12.03
N ALA A 94 1.38 5.27 11.13
CA ALA A 94 1.32 4.51 9.88
C ALA A 94 1.69 3.03 10.05
N ASN A 95 2.18 2.62 11.22
CA ASN A 95 2.65 1.27 11.50
C ASN A 95 1.55 0.41 12.13
N ARG A 96 1.74 -0.90 12.08
CA ARG A 96 0.99 -1.88 12.86
C ARG A 96 1.97 -2.72 13.68
N ARG A 97 1.82 -2.68 15.00
CA ARG A 97 2.69 -3.37 15.95
C ARG A 97 2.02 -4.64 16.46
N GLY A 98 2.81 -5.69 16.58
CA GLY A 98 2.46 -6.91 17.28
C GLY A 98 1.34 -7.71 16.66
N VAL A 99 1.40 -7.94 15.34
CA VAL A 99 0.50 -8.86 14.66
C VAL A 99 0.98 -10.28 14.91
N TYR A 100 0.13 -11.18 15.39
CA TYR A 100 0.45 -12.60 15.53
C TYR A 100 -0.71 -13.51 15.17
N ASP A 101 -0.35 -14.74 14.84
CA ASP A 101 -1.27 -15.84 14.60
C ASP A 101 -0.55 -17.19 14.67
N THR A 102 -1.31 -18.26 14.47
CA THR A 102 -0.85 -19.64 14.46
C THR A 102 -1.21 -20.37 13.16
N PHE A 103 -0.56 -21.52 12.95
CA PHE A 103 -0.83 -22.49 11.89
C PHE A 103 -1.04 -23.90 12.49
N LEU A 104 -1.81 -23.99 13.57
CA LEU A 104 -2.18 -25.24 14.25
C LEU A 104 -2.84 -26.21 13.26
N ASN A 105 -3.73 -25.71 12.40
CA ASN A 105 -4.53 -26.53 11.49
C ASN A 105 -3.98 -26.59 10.06
N LEU A 106 -2.72 -26.15 9.85
CA LEU A 106 -2.05 -26.20 8.55
C LEU A 106 -0.75 -27.02 8.61
N PRO A 107 -0.83 -28.36 8.48
CA PRO A 107 0.34 -29.22 8.41
C PRO A 107 1.27 -28.80 7.25
N GLY A 108 2.58 -28.82 7.49
CA GLY A 108 3.57 -28.42 6.48
C GLY A 108 3.68 -26.92 6.20
N ALA A 109 3.02 -26.06 6.99
CA ALA A 109 3.06 -24.61 6.79
C ALA A 109 4.51 -24.10 6.70
N GLY A 110 4.85 -23.47 5.58
CA GLY A 110 6.15 -22.86 5.35
C GLY A 110 7.31 -23.84 5.12
N ILE A 111 7.07 -25.16 4.99
CA ILE A 111 8.14 -26.14 4.77
C ILE A 111 8.57 -26.17 3.30
N SER A 112 7.80 -26.81 2.43
CA SER A 112 8.18 -27.00 1.02
C SER A 112 7.97 -25.76 0.17
N ALA A 113 6.97 -24.95 0.52
CA ALA A 113 6.63 -23.68 -0.10
C ALA A 113 6.45 -22.58 0.96
N PRO A 114 6.67 -21.30 0.62
CA PRO A 114 6.32 -20.19 1.51
C PRO A 114 4.83 -20.21 1.86
N VAL A 115 4.51 -19.91 3.12
CA VAL A 115 3.15 -19.69 3.60
C VAL A 115 2.88 -18.19 3.70
N GLU A 116 1.70 -17.74 3.27
CA GLU A 116 1.29 -16.33 3.43
C GLU A 116 0.85 -16.09 4.88
N LEU A 117 1.53 -15.16 5.56
CA LEU A 117 1.18 -14.73 6.91
C LEU A 117 -0.01 -13.77 6.87
N MET A 118 0.10 -12.76 6.00
CA MET A 118 -0.92 -11.73 5.86
C MET A 118 -0.90 -11.05 4.48
N ALA A 119 -2.05 -10.52 4.09
CA ALA A 119 -2.26 -9.64 2.97
C ALA A 119 -2.94 -8.35 3.46
N ILE A 120 -2.37 -7.19 3.14
CA ILE A 120 -2.86 -5.87 3.57
C ILE A 120 -3.09 -5.01 2.33
N PRO A 121 -4.33 -4.56 2.06
CA PRO A 121 -4.58 -3.60 1.00
C PRO A 121 -3.84 -2.29 1.27
N VAL A 122 -3.24 -1.70 0.24
CA VAL A 122 -2.50 -0.44 0.32
C VAL A 122 -3.02 0.52 -0.74
N LYS A 123 -3.33 1.75 -0.36
CA LYS A 123 -3.79 2.80 -1.28
C LYS A 123 -2.74 3.90 -1.42
N GLY A 124 -2.37 4.24 -2.66
CA GLY A 124 -1.54 5.41 -2.93
C GLY A 124 -2.35 6.70 -2.76
N VAL A 125 -1.88 7.62 -1.91
CA VAL A 125 -2.60 8.87 -1.58
C VAL A 125 -1.85 10.13 -2.02
N LYS A 126 -0.52 10.06 -2.17
CA LYS A 126 0.29 11.18 -2.64
C LYS A 126 1.47 10.67 -3.45
N ALA A 127 1.88 11.44 -4.46
CA ALA A 127 3.06 11.12 -5.25
C ALA A 127 4.31 11.03 -4.37
N GLY A 128 5.13 10.01 -4.58
CA GLY A 128 6.33 9.75 -3.81
C GLY A 128 6.64 8.26 -3.67
N GLN A 129 7.44 7.92 -2.68
CA GLN A 129 7.76 6.53 -2.35
C GLN A 129 7.53 6.26 -0.87
N THR A 130 7.12 5.04 -0.58
CA THR A 130 7.14 4.50 0.78
C THR A 130 7.78 3.11 0.80
N LEU A 131 8.39 2.76 1.93
CA LEU A 131 8.93 1.45 2.21
C LEU A 131 8.06 0.77 3.27
N PHE A 132 7.58 -0.42 2.95
CA PHE A 132 7.03 -1.34 3.93
C PHE A 132 8.13 -2.27 4.42
N ARG A 133 8.33 -2.35 5.74
CA ARG A 133 9.31 -3.24 6.38
C ARG A 133 8.61 -4.15 7.37
N ILE A 134 8.90 -5.44 7.29
CA ILE A 134 8.50 -6.42 8.29
C ILE A 134 9.68 -6.68 9.22
N GLN A 135 9.41 -6.77 10.51
CA GLN A 135 10.41 -7.08 11.53
C GLN A 135 9.80 -7.93 12.64
N ALA A 136 10.65 -8.40 13.56
CA ALA A 136 10.21 -9.09 14.77
C ALA A 136 9.17 -8.26 15.53
N GLY A 137 8.12 -8.92 16.01
CA GLY A 137 7.02 -8.25 16.70
C GLY A 137 7.45 -7.59 18.01
N THR A 138 6.81 -6.48 18.36
CA THR A 138 7.03 -5.77 19.63
C THR A 138 5.73 -5.56 20.43
N GLY A 139 5.82 -5.58 21.77
CA GLY A 139 4.70 -5.27 22.67
C GLY A 139 3.91 -6.45 23.28
N ALA A 140 4.13 -7.70 22.86
CA ALA A 140 3.41 -8.88 23.38
C ALA A 140 4.23 -9.70 24.39
N GLY A 141 5.47 -9.29 24.72
CA GLY A 141 6.33 -10.00 25.67
C GLY A 141 6.78 -11.40 25.20
N LEU A 142 6.55 -11.74 23.92
CA LEU A 142 6.94 -13.02 23.36
C LEU A 142 8.47 -13.10 23.21
N SER A 143 9.04 -14.23 23.63
CA SER A 143 10.50 -14.46 23.60
C SER A 143 11.04 -14.77 22.20
N SER A 144 10.15 -15.05 21.24
CA SER A 144 10.45 -15.35 19.84
C SER A 144 9.35 -14.82 18.92
N ASP A 145 9.76 -14.38 17.74
CA ASP A 145 8.94 -13.94 16.62
C ASP A 145 8.37 -15.12 15.80
N PHE A 146 9.10 -16.24 15.71
CA PHE A 146 8.63 -17.47 15.09
C PHE A 146 8.88 -18.67 16.00
N LEU A 147 7.92 -19.59 16.02
CA LEU A 147 8.09 -20.94 16.56
C LEU A 147 7.86 -21.94 15.43
N VAL A 148 8.81 -22.86 15.24
CA VAL A 148 8.74 -23.94 14.26
C VAL A 148 8.73 -25.27 15.00
N ALA A 149 7.73 -26.08 14.73
CA ALA A 149 7.61 -27.42 15.32
C ALA A 149 8.68 -28.34 14.69
N PRO A 150 9.53 -29.01 15.48
CA PRO A 150 10.52 -29.95 14.95
C PRO A 150 9.85 -31.23 14.44
N SER A 151 10.43 -31.85 13.41
CA SER A 151 10.04 -33.19 13.00
C SER A 151 10.40 -34.19 14.10
N GLY A 152 9.42 -34.96 14.58
CA GLY A 152 9.60 -35.89 15.71
C GLY A 152 9.42 -35.28 17.11
N GLY A 153 9.07 -33.99 17.22
CA GLY A 153 8.83 -33.31 18.50
C GLY A 153 10.09 -32.76 19.19
N GLY A 154 9.92 -32.19 20.38
CA GLY A 154 10.99 -31.55 21.14
C GLY A 154 10.85 -30.03 21.24
N ALA A 155 11.95 -29.36 21.60
CA ALA A 155 11.96 -27.91 21.76
C ALA A 155 11.81 -27.20 20.40
N PRO A 156 10.99 -26.14 20.30
CA PRO A 156 10.75 -25.45 19.04
C PRO A 156 12.03 -24.80 18.51
N LEU A 157 12.16 -24.78 17.18
CA LEU A 157 13.13 -23.92 16.51
C LEU A 157 12.57 -22.49 16.46
N THR A 158 13.43 -21.49 16.57
CA THR A 158 12.99 -20.10 16.80
C THR A 158 13.75 -19.09 15.96
N GLY A 159 13.10 -18.00 15.55
CA GLY A 159 13.77 -16.85 14.95
C GLY A 159 13.45 -16.62 13.47
N GLY A 160 13.10 -15.38 13.12
CA GLY A 160 12.96 -14.90 11.75
C GLY A 160 14.23 -14.24 11.19
N ASN A 161 14.49 -14.47 9.91
CA ASN A 161 15.41 -13.73 9.07
C ASN A 161 14.61 -12.74 8.21
N TYR A 162 14.86 -11.45 8.42
CA TYR A 162 14.12 -10.35 7.78
C TYR A 162 14.91 -9.66 6.66
N SER A 163 16.02 -10.24 6.22
CA SER A 163 16.93 -9.61 5.24
C SER A 163 16.25 -9.29 3.89
N PHE A 164 15.11 -9.92 3.59
CA PHE A 164 14.31 -9.72 2.38
C PHE A 164 12.88 -9.27 2.67
N ALA A 165 12.62 -8.79 3.89
CA ALA A 165 11.29 -8.47 4.38
C ALA A 165 10.92 -7.00 4.14
N GLU A 166 11.26 -6.49 2.95
CA GLU A 166 11.10 -5.10 2.54
C GLU A 166 10.40 -5.00 1.18
N ALA A 167 9.42 -4.11 1.07
CA ALA A 167 8.70 -3.84 -0.17
C ALA A 167 8.54 -2.33 -0.39
N VAL A 168 9.08 -1.83 -1.50
CA VAL A 168 8.97 -0.41 -1.88
C VAL A 168 7.76 -0.22 -2.80
N LEU A 169 6.90 0.73 -2.45
CA LEU A 169 5.81 1.22 -3.31
C LEU A 169 6.17 2.59 -3.86
N THR A 170 6.15 2.72 -5.18
CA THR A 170 6.21 4.02 -5.86
C THR A 170 4.80 4.47 -6.23
N VAL A 171 4.41 5.65 -5.74
CA VAL A 171 3.15 6.29 -6.10
C VAL A 171 3.47 7.41 -7.08
N ASN A 172 3.07 7.23 -8.33
CA ASN A 172 3.18 8.26 -9.35
C ASN A 172 2.12 9.33 -9.10
N ALA A 173 2.46 10.59 -9.40
CA ALA A 173 1.45 11.62 -9.56
C ALA A 173 0.40 11.13 -10.56
N ALA A 174 -0.88 11.41 -10.30
CA ALA A 174 -1.89 11.10 -11.30
C ALA A 174 -1.61 11.94 -12.54
N THR A 175 -1.12 11.30 -13.60
CA THR A 175 -1.08 11.91 -14.91
C THR A 175 -2.46 11.71 -15.51
N SER A 176 -3.36 12.65 -15.28
CA SER A 176 -4.56 12.73 -16.11
C SER A 176 -4.11 13.30 -17.46
N ASN A 177 -3.92 12.43 -18.47
CA ASN A 177 -3.86 12.88 -19.85
C ASN A 177 -5.28 13.35 -20.23
N ILE A 178 -5.64 14.56 -19.79
CA ILE A 178 -6.93 15.14 -20.12
C ILE A 178 -6.87 15.64 -21.55
N VAL A 179 -7.43 14.85 -22.46
CA VAL A 179 -7.81 15.35 -23.77
C VAL A 179 -9.16 16.05 -23.59
N VAL A 180 -9.16 17.39 -23.63
CA VAL A 180 -10.39 18.18 -23.62
C VAL A 180 -10.98 18.16 -25.02
N SER A 181 -12.18 17.60 -25.15
CA SER A 181 -12.96 17.67 -26.38
C SER A 181 -13.88 18.89 -26.33
N ILE A 182 -13.75 19.78 -27.31
CA ILE A 182 -14.54 21.01 -27.39
C ILE A 182 -15.46 20.92 -28.60
N SER A 183 -16.75 21.17 -28.38
CA SER A 183 -17.73 21.33 -29.44
C SER A 183 -18.37 22.71 -29.36
N VAL A 184 -18.57 23.34 -30.52
CA VAL A 184 -19.14 24.69 -30.62
C VAL A 184 -20.40 24.61 -31.46
N THR A 185 -21.49 25.14 -30.92
CA THR A 185 -22.79 25.24 -31.59
C THR A 185 -23.21 26.70 -31.69
N ASN A 186 -24.00 27.02 -32.72
CA ASN A 186 -24.65 28.32 -32.78
C ASN A 186 -25.81 28.35 -31.78
N ALA A 187 -25.89 29.42 -31.00
CA ALA A 187 -27.00 29.68 -30.09
C ALA A 187 -27.82 30.89 -30.57
N ALA A 188 -28.92 31.16 -29.87
CA ALA A 188 -29.79 32.30 -30.18
C ALA A 188 -29.05 33.64 -30.07
N ALA A 189 -29.55 34.66 -30.79
CA ALA A 189 -29.01 36.03 -30.77
C ALA A 189 -27.51 36.15 -31.14
N GLY A 190 -26.99 35.23 -31.96
CA GLY A 190 -25.60 35.27 -32.44
C GLY A 190 -24.57 34.77 -31.43
N ALA A 191 -24.99 34.29 -30.27
CA ALA A 191 -24.11 33.65 -29.29
C ALA A 191 -23.62 32.27 -29.77
N LYS A 192 -22.58 31.76 -29.10
CA LYS A 192 -22.03 30.41 -29.28
C LYS A 192 -22.21 29.61 -28.00
N GLY A 193 -22.74 28.40 -28.13
CA GLY A 193 -22.68 27.39 -27.07
C GLY A 193 -21.39 26.60 -27.20
N VAL A 194 -20.62 26.49 -26.13
CA VAL A 194 -19.39 25.71 -26.09
C VAL A 194 -19.52 24.63 -25.02
N ALA A 195 -19.49 23.37 -25.45
CA ALA A 195 -19.47 22.24 -24.53
C ALA A 195 -18.06 21.65 -24.48
N LEU A 196 -17.54 21.54 -23.26
CA LEU A 196 -16.28 20.89 -22.93
C LEU A 196 -16.59 19.52 -22.34
N ASN A 197 -15.94 18.49 -22.88
CA ASN A 197 -16.00 17.13 -22.34
C ASN A 197 -14.57 16.67 -22.02
N PHE A 198 -14.37 16.11 -20.84
CA PHE A 198 -13.06 15.66 -20.37
C PHE A 198 -13.20 14.46 -19.40
N PRO A 199 -12.24 13.51 -19.43
CA PRO A 199 -12.24 12.41 -18.48
C PRO A 199 -12.00 12.93 -17.06
N VAL A 200 -12.77 12.39 -16.12
CA VAL A 200 -12.59 12.62 -14.68
C VAL A 200 -11.99 11.38 -14.03
N SER A 201 -11.25 11.59 -12.94
CA SER A 201 -10.68 10.50 -12.14
C SER A 201 -10.94 10.75 -10.66
N ALA A 202 -11.15 9.66 -9.91
CA ALA A 202 -11.37 9.74 -8.48
C ALA A 202 -10.15 10.34 -7.75
N GLY A 203 -10.41 11.12 -6.70
CA GLY A 203 -9.36 11.79 -5.92
C GLY A 203 -8.96 13.18 -6.45
N PHE A 204 -9.63 13.69 -7.49
CA PHE A 204 -9.37 15.01 -8.05
C PHE A 204 -10.66 15.81 -8.23
N ASN A 205 -10.53 17.13 -8.06
CA ASN A 205 -11.50 18.13 -8.47
C ASN A 205 -11.10 18.73 -9.81
N PHE A 206 -12.06 18.83 -10.72
CA PHE A 206 -11.88 19.38 -12.06
C PHE A 206 -12.63 20.70 -12.16
N THR A 207 -12.01 21.72 -12.76
CA THR A 207 -12.63 23.03 -12.95
C THR A 207 -12.38 23.49 -14.38
N ALA A 208 -13.44 23.54 -15.18
CA ALA A 208 -13.38 24.14 -16.50
C ALA A 208 -13.23 25.66 -16.34
N GLN A 209 -12.28 26.24 -17.05
CA GLN A 209 -11.95 27.66 -16.99
C GLN A 209 -11.90 28.25 -18.38
N TYR A 210 -12.20 29.55 -18.47
CA TYR A 210 -12.05 30.32 -19.69
C TYR A 210 -11.15 31.55 -19.50
N SER A 211 -10.65 32.04 -20.63
CA SER A 211 -9.97 33.34 -20.74
C SER A 211 -10.29 33.94 -22.11
N ASP A 212 -10.47 35.25 -22.18
CA ASP A 212 -10.66 35.96 -23.46
C ASP A 212 -9.33 36.37 -24.10
N GLN A 213 -8.19 36.07 -23.45
CA GLN A 213 -6.83 36.36 -23.94
C GLN A 213 -5.87 35.17 -23.71
N LEU A 214 -4.97 34.91 -24.67
CA LEU A 214 -4.01 33.80 -24.62
C LEU A 214 -2.70 34.13 -23.87
N ALA A 215 -2.33 35.41 -23.79
CA ALA A 215 -1.07 35.89 -23.21
C ALA A 215 -1.28 37.11 -22.31
N GLY A 216 -0.42 37.26 -21.29
CA GLY A 216 -0.59 38.23 -20.20
C GLY A 216 -1.32 37.59 -19.01
N ALA A 217 -1.21 38.19 -17.83
CA ALA A 217 -1.78 37.70 -16.57
C ALA A 217 -3.34 37.76 -16.55
N ALA A 218 -3.99 37.21 -17.57
CA ALA A 218 -5.43 36.98 -17.57
C ALA A 218 -5.74 35.94 -16.48
N SER A 219 -6.52 36.36 -15.49
CA SER A 219 -7.08 35.48 -14.47
C SER A 219 -8.06 34.53 -15.17
N TRP A 220 -7.60 33.32 -15.45
CA TRP A 220 -8.48 32.23 -15.88
C TRP A 220 -9.66 32.13 -14.92
N GLN A 221 -10.87 32.27 -15.46
CA GLN A 221 -12.09 32.32 -14.66
C GLN A 221 -12.76 30.95 -14.70
N PRO A 222 -13.20 30.40 -13.55
CA PRO A 222 -14.00 29.19 -13.55
C PRO A 222 -15.32 29.44 -14.27
N LEU A 223 -15.73 28.48 -15.11
CA LEU A 223 -17.09 28.44 -15.61
C LEU A 223 -18.06 28.22 -14.44
N PRO A 224 -19.30 28.73 -14.54
CA PRO A 224 -20.33 28.46 -13.54
C PRO A 224 -20.50 26.96 -13.24
N GLY A 225 -20.83 26.63 -11.99
CA GLY A 225 -21.06 25.25 -11.56
C GLY A 225 -19.81 24.43 -11.25
N ALA A 226 -18.64 25.07 -11.08
CA ALA A 226 -17.46 24.39 -10.57
C ALA A 226 -17.66 23.87 -9.14
N PRO A 227 -17.07 22.72 -8.75
CA PRO A 227 -16.24 21.84 -9.58
C PRO A 227 -17.05 20.97 -10.56
N HIS A 228 -16.51 20.78 -11.76
CA HIS A 228 -17.13 20.05 -12.88
C HIS A 228 -16.75 18.56 -12.87
N ASN A 229 -16.97 17.88 -11.75
CA ASN A 229 -16.54 16.49 -11.54
C ASN A 229 -17.40 15.45 -12.30
N SER A 230 -18.41 15.88 -13.05
CA SER A 230 -19.15 15.05 -14.03
C SER A 230 -18.40 14.84 -15.35
N GLY A 231 -17.31 15.59 -15.58
CA GLY A 231 -16.55 15.54 -16.84
C GLY A 231 -17.13 16.39 -17.96
N THR A 232 -18.11 17.24 -17.66
CA THR A 232 -18.77 18.11 -18.62
C THR A 232 -18.88 19.54 -18.08
N ALA A 233 -18.68 20.51 -18.96
CA ALA A 233 -18.93 21.92 -18.68
C ALA A 233 -19.49 22.62 -19.92
N PHE A 234 -20.30 23.65 -19.71
CA PHE A 234 -20.92 24.42 -20.78
C PHE A 234 -20.70 25.91 -20.58
N ASP A 235 -20.40 26.61 -21.66
CA ASP A 235 -20.30 28.07 -21.72
C ASP A 235 -21.23 28.60 -22.82
N LEU A 236 -21.92 29.70 -22.53
CA LEU A 236 -22.70 30.45 -23.50
C LEU A 236 -22.06 31.83 -23.65
N THR A 237 -21.47 32.09 -24.81
CA THR A 237 -20.63 33.29 -25.01
C THR A 237 -20.97 34.04 -26.29
N SER A 238 -20.93 35.37 -26.21
CA SER A 238 -20.95 36.27 -27.36
C SER A 238 -19.54 36.78 -27.74
N ALA A 239 -18.50 36.33 -27.03
CA ALA A 239 -17.13 36.75 -27.29
C ALA A 239 -16.66 36.25 -28.67
N GLY A 240 -16.00 37.12 -29.43
CA GLY A 240 -15.45 36.77 -30.74
C GLY A 240 -14.29 35.76 -30.68
N ARG A 241 -13.62 35.66 -29.52
CA ARG A 241 -12.58 34.66 -29.25
C ARG A 241 -12.53 34.38 -27.74
N ARG A 242 -12.48 33.10 -27.39
CA ARG A 242 -12.34 32.62 -26.02
C ARG A 242 -11.50 31.35 -26.00
N PHE A 243 -10.69 31.20 -24.97
CA PHE A 243 -9.81 30.06 -24.73
C PHE A 243 -10.33 29.28 -23.54
N TYR A 244 -10.14 27.97 -23.57
CA TYR A 244 -10.65 27.07 -22.55
C TYR A 244 -9.54 26.15 -22.03
N ARG A 245 -9.61 25.82 -20.75
CA ARG A 245 -8.77 24.78 -20.13
C ARG A 245 -9.53 24.07 -19.02
N VAL A 246 -8.98 22.96 -18.54
CA VAL A 246 -9.45 22.28 -17.34
C VAL A 246 -8.32 22.31 -16.31
N ALA A 247 -8.57 22.93 -15.17
CA ALA A 247 -7.68 22.88 -14.02
C ALA A 247 -8.01 21.65 -13.16
N ILE A 248 -6.97 20.98 -12.65
CA ILE A 248 -7.09 19.79 -11.81
C ILE A 248 -6.46 20.10 -10.46
N SER A 249 -7.13 19.71 -9.38
CA SER A 249 -6.59 19.80 -8.02
C SER A 249 -6.94 18.53 -7.25
N PRO A 250 -6.14 18.11 -6.26
CA PRO A 250 -6.53 17.00 -5.37
C PRO A 250 -7.88 17.30 -4.69
N ALA A 251 -8.73 16.28 -4.57
CA ALA A 251 -9.91 16.37 -3.72
C ALA A 251 -9.46 16.23 -2.25
N ASN A 252 -9.70 17.28 -1.45
CA ASN A 252 -9.48 17.25 0.00
C ASN A 252 -10.50 16.36 0.70
#